data_AF-A0A618JLY6-F1
#
_entry.id   AF-A0A618JLY6-F1
#
_cell.length_a   1.000
_cell.length_b   1.000
_cell.length_c   1.000
_cell.angle_alpha   90.00
_cell.angle_beta   90.00
_cell.angle_gamma   90.00
#
_symmetry.space_group_name_H-M   'P 1'
#
loop_
_entity.id
_entity.type
_entity.pdbx_description
1 polymer ?
#
loop_
_entity_poly.entity_id
_entity_poly.type
_entity_poly.pdbx_seq_one_letter_code
_entity_poly.pdbx_strand_id
1 'polypeptide(L)'
;MELMMDFIYQELAKAGIALSVKELFTRVVSAWDKKNLSGKQLVRELTGSDVYLNYLEKHVARVVRLRTIHSADYDILLTNLYHPLGITSLSPGATEHKVNDGFYIENQHITNIIGIAGQGKSTILRKLFIEQIKNGTKIPFFIELRRTGNDGIIKSLENTLINLGLHPTSQAIDELLFSNKISLMLDGFDEVNSKQKDILLSEILMLNVKYALQVIVTSRPGTTVCNEPSIVNYKVEKLKEKDILAIIEKLNTNNGVIDKEQLPKIKDIIKNNKNLVSVMTSPILVTLFHVCYPF
;
A
#
# COMPACT_ATOMS: atom_id res chain seq x y z
N MET A 1 -19.29 -11.87 -15.92
CA MET A 1 -17.87 -11.64 -15.63
C MET A 1 -17.39 -10.38 -16.35
N GLU A 2 -17.67 -10.24 -17.65
CA GLU A 2 -17.36 -9.06 -18.48
C GLU A 2 -17.99 -7.74 -17.99
N LEU A 3 -19.27 -7.73 -17.61
CA LEU A 3 -19.93 -6.55 -17.01
C LEU A 3 -19.28 -6.07 -15.69
N MET A 4 -18.80 -6.99 -14.86
CA MET A 4 -18.12 -6.65 -13.61
C MET A 4 -16.70 -6.13 -13.88
N MET A 5 -16.03 -6.71 -14.87
CA MET A 5 -14.72 -6.30 -15.38
C MET A 5 -14.75 -4.84 -15.83
N ASP A 6 -15.77 -4.50 -16.63
CA ASP A 6 -15.98 -3.14 -17.14
C ASP A 6 -16.25 -2.12 -16.02
N PHE A 7 -17.02 -2.48 -15.00
CA PHE A 7 -17.26 -1.61 -13.84
C PHE A 7 -15.99 -1.31 -13.03
N ILE A 8 -15.14 -2.32 -12.79
CA ILE A 8 -13.86 -2.13 -12.07
C ILE A 8 -12.96 -1.17 -12.83
N TYR A 9 -12.80 -1.41 -14.12
CA TYR A 9 -12.00 -0.56 -14.98
C TYR A 9 -12.51 0.88 -14.97
N GLN A 10 -13.83 1.09 -15.12
CA GLN A 10 -14.43 2.41 -15.09
C GLN A 10 -14.18 3.16 -13.78
N GLU A 11 -14.24 2.48 -12.63
CA GLU A 11 -13.95 3.09 -11.32
C GLU A 11 -12.47 3.52 -11.23
N LEU A 12 -11.54 2.65 -11.63
CA LEU A 12 -10.11 2.96 -11.64
C LEU A 12 -9.77 4.08 -12.64
N ALA A 13 -10.44 4.12 -13.79
CA ALA A 13 -10.29 5.16 -14.79
C ALA A 13 -10.78 6.52 -14.27
N LYS A 14 -11.96 6.56 -13.62
CA LYS A 14 -12.47 7.77 -12.97
C LYS A 14 -11.53 8.31 -11.90
N ALA A 15 -10.85 7.43 -11.17
CA ALA A 15 -9.83 7.80 -10.18
C ALA A 15 -8.47 8.19 -10.79
N GLY A 16 -8.33 8.16 -12.12
CA GLY A 16 -7.09 8.42 -12.85
C GLY A 16 -6.05 7.30 -12.76
N ILE A 17 -6.32 6.20 -12.05
CA ILE A 17 -5.37 5.13 -11.78
C ILE A 17 -5.03 4.35 -13.06
N ALA A 18 -6.03 4.06 -13.90
CA ALA A 18 -5.81 3.32 -15.14
C ALA A 18 -4.83 4.04 -16.07
N LEU A 19 -5.05 5.34 -16.31
CA LEU A 19 -4.15 6.17 -17.10
C LEU A 19 -2.74 6.21 -16.51
N SER A 20 -2.62 6.40 -15.19
CA SER A 20 -1.31 6.42 -14.52
C SER A 20 -0.55 5.09 -14.62
N VAL A 21 -1.22 3.93 -14.60
CA VAL A 21 -0.57 2.63 -14.84
C VAL A 21 0.02 2.58 -16.25
N LYS A 22 -0.75 2.99 -17.26
CA LYS A 22 -0.29 3.01 -18.66
C LYS A 22 0.91 3.93 -18.84
N GLU A 23 0.87 5.11 -18.23
CA GLU A 23 1.98 6.06 -18.21
C GLU A 23 3.21 5.48 -17.51
N LEU A 24 3.03 4.88 -16.32
CA LEU A 24 4.11 4.23 -15.57
C LEU A 24 4.81 3.16 -16.41
N PHE A 25 4.06 2.25 -17.03
CA PHE A 25 4.67 1.21 -17.87
C PHE A 25 5.45 1.81 -19.04
N THR A 26 4.89 2.82 -19.70
CA THR A 26 5.57 3.54 -20.80
C THR A 26 6.86 4.19 -20.32
N ARG A 27 6.84 4.88 -19.16
CA ARG A 27 8.02 5.49 -18.54
C ARG A 27 9.09 4.45 -18.24
N VAL A 28 8.69 3.32 -17.65
CA VAL A 28 9.60 2.23 -17.27
C VAL A 28 10.27 1.61 -18.49
N VAL A 29 9.50 1.27 -19.53
CA VAL A 29 10.04 0.68 -20.77
C VAL A 29 10.99 1.66 -21.48
N SER A 30 10.63 2.94 -21.52
CA SER A 30 11.42 3.99 -22.17
C SER A 30 12.75 4.25 -21.43
N ALA A 31 12.73 4.21 -20.10
CA ALA A 31 13.91 4.39 -19.27
C ALA A 31 14.73 3.10 -19.05
N TRP A 32 14.37 1.99 -19.70
CA TRP A 32 15.08 0.72 -19.57
C TRP A 32 16.34 0.70 -20.43
N ASP A 33 17.48 0.35 -19.82
CA ASP A 33 18.78 0.30 -20.46
C ASP A 33 18.93 -0.89 -21.46
N LYS A 34 20.16 -1.21 -21.85
CA LYS A 34 20.47 -2.33 -22.77
C LYS A 34 20.78 -3.64 -22.04
N LYS A 35 20.47 -3.74 -20.75
CA LYS A 35 20.67 -4.94 -19.91
C LYS A 35 19.31 -5.54 -19.52
N ASN A 36 19.33 -6.76 -18.97
CA ASN A 36 18.14 -7.42 -18.43
C ASN A 36 16.99 -7.49 -19.45
N LEU A 37 17.29 -7.91 -20.69
CA LEU A 37 16.39 -7.81 -21.83
C LEU A 37 15.19 -8.77 -21.74
N SER A 38 15.34 -9.92 -21.09
CA SER A 38 14.24 -10.84 -20.77
C SER A 38 13.30 -10.20 -19.74
N GLY A 39 13.87 -9.51 -18.73
CA GLY A 39 13.08 -8.70 -17.80
C GLY A 39 12.35 -7.53 -18.50
N LYS A 40 13.02 -6.87 -19.44
CA LYS A 40 12.43 -5.80 -20.26
C LYS A 40 11.26 -6.31 -21.09
N GLN A 41 11.39 -7.52 -21.63
CA GLN A 41 10.35 -8.17 -22.42
C GLN A 41 9.09 -8.42 -21.59
N LEU A 42 9.22 -8.90 -20.34
CA LEU A 42 8.07 -9.03 -19.42
C LEU A 42 7.35 -7.70 -19.21
N VAL A 43 8.10 -6.61 -19.02
CA VAL A 43 7.49 -5.29 -18.82
C VAL A 43 6.86 -4.73 -20.10
N ARG A 44 7.41 -5.06 -21.27
CA ARG A 44 6.74 -4.76 -22.54
C ARG A 44 5.43 -5.53 -22.68
N GLU A 45 5.39 -6.80 -22.29
CA GLU A 45 4.16 -7.59 -22.32
C GLU A 45 3.09 -7.04 -21.36
N LEU A 46 3.49 -6.47 -20.21
CA LEU A 46 2.57 -5.73 -19.34
C LEU A 46 1.86 -4.55 -20.03
N THR A 47 2.42 -4.00 -21.12
CA THR A 47 1.77 -2.94 -21.91
C THR A 47 0.74 -3.46 -22.92
N GLY A 48 0.72 -4.78 -23.17
CA GLY A 48 -0.27 -5.41 -24.03
C GLY A 48 -1.67 -5.30 -23.42
N SER A 49 -2.69 -5.09 -24.25
CA SER A 49 -4.06 -4.77 -23.81
C SER A 49 -4.58 -5.72 -22.72
N ASP A 50 -4.50 -7.03 -22.94
CA ASP A 50 -5.05 -8.03 -22.02
C ASP A 50 -4.29 -8.10 -20.69
N VAL A 51 -2.95 -8.05 -20.75
CA VAL A 51 -2.09 -8.12 -19.57
C VAL A 51 -2.21 -6.83 -18.74
N TYR A 52 -2.32 -5.68 -19.41
CA TYR A 52 -2.58 -4.39 -18.77
C TYR A 52 -3.93 -4.39 -18.02
N LEU A 53 -5.00 -4.86 -18.66
CA LEU A 53 -6.32 -4.99 -18.01
C LEU A 53 -6.25 -5.96 -16.83
N ASN A 54 -5.56 -7.10 -17.01
CA ASN A 54 -5.34 -8.04 -15.91
C ASN A 54 -4.54 -7.40 -14.75
N TYR A 55 -3.53 -6.56 -15.02
CA TYR A 55 -2.79 -5.86 -13.98
C TYR A 55 -3.70 -4.90 -13.21
N LEU A 56 -4.56 -4.17 -13.91
CA LEU A 56 -5.54 -3.29 -13.26
C LEU A 56 -6.52 -4.07 -12.37
N GLU A 57 -7.07 -5.17 -12.86
CA GLU A 57 -8.17 -5.85 -12.18
C GLU A 57 -7.71 -6.87 -11.15
N LYS A 58 -6.72 -7.68 -11.50
CA LYS A 58 -6.25 -8.78 -10.66
C LYS A 58 -5.20 -8.34 -9.65
N HIS A 59 -4.55 -7.20 -9.87
CA HIS A 59 -3.56 -6.63 -8.97
C HIS A 59 -4.02 -5.30 -8.37
N VAL A 60 -4.08 -4.22 -9.16
CA VAL A 60 -4.33 -2.86 -8.65
C VAL A 60 -5.66 -2.77 -7.90
N ALA A 61 -6.77 -3.23 -8.48
CA ALA A 61 -8.10 -3.15 -7.88
C ALA A 61 -8.14 -3.81 -6.50
N ARG A 62 -7.47 -4.96 -6.33
CA ARG A 62 -7.40 -5.69 -5.05
C ARG A 62 -6.59 -4.95 -3.98
N VAL A 63 -5.64 -4.11 -4.41
CA VAL A 63 -4.82 -3.29 -3.51
C VAL A 63 -5.57 -2.01 -3.11
N VAL A 64 -6.25 -1.37 -4.05
CA VAL A 64 -6.87 -0.05 -3.80
C VAL A 64 -8.29 -0.13 -3.24
N ARG A 65 -8.98 -1.27 -3.36
CA ARG A 65 -10.29 -1.48 -2.75
C ARG A 65 -10.17 -2.07 -1.35
N LEU A 66 -11.02 -1.58 -0.45
CA LEU A 66 -11.02 -1.94 0.96
C LEU A 66 -12.46 -2.13 1.45
N ARG A 67 -12.65 -3.12 2.32
CA ARG A 67 -13.79 -3.14 3.24
C ARG A 67 -13.38 -2.54 4.56
N THR A 68 -14.21 -1.68 5.10
CA THR A 68 -13.95 -1.03 6.40
C THR A 68 -14.98 -1.48 7.42
N ILE A 69 -14.73 -1.21 8.70
CA ILE A 69 -15.70 -1.49 9.76
C ILE A 69 -17.00 -0.69 9.53
N HIS A 70 -16.89 0.53 9.00
CA HIS A 70 -18.03 1.39 8.67
C HIS A 70 -18.80 0.91 7.43
N SER A 71 -18.13 0.22 6.50
CA SER A 71 -18.71 -0.24 5.25
C SER A 71 -18.31 -1.69 5.02
N ALA A 72 -18.96 -2.59 5.76
CA ALA A 72 -18.67 -4.02 5.73
C ALA A 72 -19.31 -4.73 4.52
N ASP A 73 -20.43 -4.18 4.02
CA ASP A 73 -21.26 -4.83 2.99
C ASP A 73 -20.78 -4.58 1.56
N TYR A 74 -19.90 -3.60 1.34
CA TYR A 74 -19.37 -3.27 0.01
C TYR A 74 -17.93 -2.74 0.06
N ASP A 75 -17.20 -2.92 -1.05
CA ASP A 75 -15.84 -2.42 -1.20
C ASP A 75 -15.86 -0.92 -1.53
N ILE A 76 -14.94 -0.17 -0.94
CA ILE A 76 -14.74 1.27 -1.23
C ILE A 76 -13.32 1.48 -1.74
N LEU A 77 -13.17 2.36 -2.74
CA LEU A 77 -11.87 2.80 -3.22
C LEU A 77 -11.13 3.62 -2.15
N LEU A 78 -9.86 3.28 -1.91
CA LEU A 78 -9.00 3.94 -0.93
C LEU A 78 -8.97 5.45 -1.10
N THR A 79 -8.96 5.97 -2.34
CA THR A 79 -8.93 7.41 -2.62
C THR A 79 -10.11 8.17 -2.02
N ASN A 80 -11.24 7.51 -1.78
CA ASN A 80 -12.45 8.14 -1.26
C ASN A 80 -12.43 8.28 0.26
N LEU A 81 -11.72 7.38 0.96
CA LEU A 81 -11.68 7.33 2.42
C LEU A 81 -10.34 7.79 3.01
N TYR A 82 -9.28 7.81 2.22
CA TYR A 82 -7.92 7.98 2.75
C TYR A 82 -7.72 9.34 3.43
N HIS A 83 -7.25 9.32 4.66
CA HIS A 83 -6.74 10.50 5.38
C HIS A 83 -5.21 10.41 5.51
N PRO A 84 -4.43 11.45 5.15
CA PRO A 84 -2.97 11.42 5.25
C PRO A 84 -2.45 11.18 6.67
N LEU A 85 -1.76 10.05 6.85
CA LEU A 85 -1.11 9.68 8.10
C LEU A 85 0.34 10.16 8.12
N GLY A 86 0.83 10.51 9.31
CA GLY A 86 2.21 10.91 9.53
C GLY A 86 3.10 9.68 9.72
N ILE A 87 4.31 9.73 9.17
CA ILE A 87 5.38 8.79 9.43
C ILE A 87 6.66 9.53 9.78
N THR A 88 7.44 9.04 10.74
CA THR A 88 8.72 9.64 11.13
C THR A 88 9.79 8.57 11.12
N SER A 89 10.92 8.85 10.45
CA SER A 89 12.07 7.94 10.47
C SER A 89 12.64 7.83 11.89
N LEU A 90 13.17 6.66 12.26
CA LEU A 90 13.88 6.46 13.51
C LEU A 90 15.33 6.96 13.48
N SER A 91 15.77 7.51 12.35
CA SER A 91 17.07 8.18 12.25
C SER A 91 17.11 9.45 13.13
N PRO A 92 18.25 9.76 13.76
CA PRO A 92 18.40 10.99 14.54
C PRO A 92 18.05 12.25 13.73
N GLY A 93 17.28 13.16 14.34
CA GLY A 93 16.90 14.44 13.71
C GLY A 93 15.82 14.36 12.64
N ALA A 94 15.21 13.19 12.41
CA ALA A 94 14.12 13.04 11.46
C ALA A 94 12.86 13.82 11.88
N THR A 95 12.13 14.32 10.88
CA THR A 95 10.85 15.02 11.06
C THR A 95 9.68 14.19 10.55
N GLU A 96 8.48 14.52 11.00
CA GLU A 96 7.24 13.88 10.54
C GLU A 96 7.00 14.23 9.05
N HIS A 97 6.75 13.19 8.25
CA HIS A 97 6.28 13.32 6.87
C HIS A 97 4.85 12.83 6.76
N LYS A 98 3.97 13.62 6.13
CA LYS A 98 2.62 13.17 5.80
C LYS A 98 2.65 12.36 4.50
N VAL A 99 2.08 11.16 4.54
CA VAL A 99 1.88 10.33 3.34
C VAL A 99 0.62 10.82 2.61
N ASN A 100 0.77 11.86 1.80
CA ASN A 100 -0.31 12.48 1.02
C ASN A 100 -0.12 12.23 -0.49
N ASP A 101 -0.96 12.86 -1.32
CA ASP A 101 -0.81 12.83 -2.78
C ASP A 101 0.54 13.44 -3.19
N GLY A 102 1.25 12.76 -4.08
CA GLY A 102 2.62 13.10 -4.49
C GLY A 102 3.70 12.48 -3.61
N PHE A 103 3.38 11.91 -2.43
CA PHE A 103 4.37 11.28 -1.57
C PHE A 103 4.64 9.82 -1.98
N TYR A 104 5.85 9.55 -2.46
CA TYR A 104 6.35 8.21 -2.72
C TYR A 104 7.81 8.10 -2.28
N ILE A 105 8.27 6.88 -2.07
CA ILE A 105 9.64 6.59 -1.68
C ILE A 105 10.34 6.04 -2.92
N GLU A 106 11.42 6.68 -3.37
CA GLU A 106 12.19 6.25 -4.54
C GLU A 106 13.65 6.08 -4.12
N ASN A 107 14.02 4.85 -3.80
CA ASN A 107 15.36 4.48 -3.35
C ASN A 107 15.65 3.00 -3.66
N GLN A 108 16.78 2.48 -3.21
CA GLN A 108 17.17 1.07 -3.32
C GLN A 108 17.35 0.44 -1.93
N HIS A 109 16.50 0.82 -0.98
CA HIS A 109 16.59 0.39 0.41
C HIS A 109 15.40 -0.48 0.80
N ILE A 110 15.56 -1.18 1.92
CA ILE A 110 14.45 -1.77 2.66
C ILE A 110 13.91 -0.71 3.62
N THR A 111 12.64 -0.35 3.45
CA THR A 111 11.90 0.54 4.35
C THR A 111 10.90 -0.27 5.14
N ASN A 112 10.88 -0.14 6.47
CA ASN A 112 9.88 -0.77 7.33
C ASN A 112 8.96 0.28 7.97
N ILE A 113 7.66 0.14 7.78
CA ILE A 113 6.62 0.99 8.36
C ILE A 113 6.05 0.31 9.60
N ILE A 114 6.41 0.85 10.75
CA ILE A 114 6.11 0.31 12.08
C ILE A 114 4.90 1.01 12.68
N GLY A 115 3.97 0.23 13.22
CA GLY A 115 2.79 0.76 13.89
C GLY A 115 1.98 -0.32 14.59
N ILE A 116 1.15 0.10 15.55
CA ILE A 116 0.27 -0.81 16.29
C ILE A 116 -0.91 -1.29 15.42
N ALA A 117 -1.72 -2.21 15.95
CA ALA A 117 -2.93 -2.68 15.27
C ALA A 117 -3.88 -1.51 14.99
N GLY A 118 -4.45 -1.47 13.78
CA GLY A 118 -5.40 -0.43 13.38
C GLY A 118 -4.83 0.99 13.24
N GLN A 119 -3.51 1.16 13.34
CA GLN A 119 -2.85 2.47 13.14
C GLN A 119 -2.79 2.91 11.67
N GLY A 120 -3.11 2.01 10.73
CA GLY A 120 -3.18 2.34 9.29
C GLY A 120 -1.94 1.95 8.48
N LYS A 121 -1.07 1.04 8.96
CA LYS A 121 0.12 0.58 8.21
C LYS A 121 -0.19 0.09 6.80
N SER A 122 -1.12 -0.86 6.68
CA SER A 122 -1.57 -1.40 5.40
C SER A 122 -2.19 -0.33 4.51
N THR A 123 -2.91 0.63 5.11
CA THR A 123 -3.50 1.78 4.42
C THR A 123 -2.41 2.71 3.86
N ILE A 124 -1.35 2.97 4.63
CA ILE A 124 -0.17 3.73 4.19
C ILE A 124 0.51 3.01 3.04
N LEU A 125 0.74 1.70 3.16
CA LEU A 125 1.39 0.91 2.11
C LEU A 125 0.57 0.93 0.80
N ARG A 126 -0.75 0.81 0.89
CA ARG A 126 -1.66 0.94 -0.27
C ARG A 126 -1.67 2.36 -0.84
N LYS A 127 -1.53 3.39 0.00
CA LYS A 127 -1.39 4.77 -0.49
C LYS A 127 -0.07 4.94 -1.26
N LEU A 128 1.05 4.45 -0.70
CA LEU A 128 2.35 4.45 -1.37
C LEU A 128 2.30 3.68 -2.70
N PHE A 129 1.55 2.57 -2.77
CA PHE A 129 1.32 1.83 -4.01
C PHE A 129 0.68 2.72 -5.09
N ILE A 130 -0.38 3.46 -4.74
CA ILE A 130 -1.03 4.40 -5.66
C ILE A 130 -0.09 5.53 -6.07
N GLU A 131 0.64 6.12 -5.13
CA GLU A 131 1.55 7.23 -5.42
C GLU A 131 2.76 6.78 -6.25
N GLN A 132 3.22 5.55 -6.09
CA GLN A 132 4.25 4.95 -6.93
C GLN A 132 3.73 4.75 -8.36
N ILE A 133 2.47 4.32 -8.53
CA ILE A 133 1.83 4.24 -9.86
C ILE A 133 1.74 5.62 -10.51
N LYS A 134 1.28 6.63 -9.77
CA LYS A 134 1.06 7.97 -10.31
C LYS A 134 2.37 8.69 -10.64
N ASN A 135 3.29 8.73 -9.68
CA ASN A 135 4.43 9.64 -9.69
C ASN A 135 5.78 8.93 -9.78
N GLY A 136 5.84 7.64 -9.48
CA GLY A 136 7.08 6.88 -9.39
C GLY A 136 7.65 6.41 -10.72
N THR A 137 8.82 5.78 -10.62
CA THR A 137 9.59 5.24 -11.76
C THR A 137 9.74 3.72 -11.75
N LYS A 138 9.10 3.05 -10.77
CA LYS A 138 9.12 1.61 -10.59
C LYS A 138 7.71 1.04 -10.55
N ILE A 139 7.50 -0.13 -11.15
CA ILE A 139 6.24 -0.86 -11.10
C ILE A 139 6.10 -1.50 -9.71
N PRO A 140 5.10 -1.11 -8.90
CA PRO A 140 4.95 -1.68 -7.57
C PRO A 140 4.20 -3.01 -7.64
N PHE A 141 4.69 -4.02 -6.90
CA PHE A 141 3.97 -5.26 -6.67
C PHE A 141 3.63 -5.41 -5.18
N PHE A 142 2.34 -5.47 -4.88
CA PHE A 142 1.82 -5.62 -3.53
C PHE A 142 1.63 -7.09 -3.15
N ILE A 143 2.17 -7.51 -2.01
CA ILE A 143 2.11 -8.89 -1.53
C ILE A 143 1.67 -8.88 -0.06
N GLU A 144 0.56 -9.54 0.25
CA GLU A 144 0.17 -9.82 1.64
C GLU A 144 1.00 -10.97 2.18
N LEU A 145 1.91 -10.71 3.12
CA LEU A 145 2.88 -11.69 3.60
C LEU A 145 2.24 -12.91 4.28
N ARG A 146 1.06 -12.75 4.88
CA ARG A 146 0.28 -13.90 5.41
C ARG A 146 -0.12 -14.93 4.33
N ARG A 147 -0.07 -14.57 3.03
CA ARG A 147 -0.46 -15.43 1.91
C ARG A 147 0.72 -16.08 1.19
N THR A 148 1.96 -15.73 1.50
CA THR A 148 3.14 -16.28 0.80
C THR A 148 3.38 -17.75 1.15
N GLY A 149 2.94 -18.21 2.33
CA GLY A 149 3.14 -19.58 2.77
C GLY A 149 4.62 -19.98 2.79
N ASN A 150 4.90 -21.24 2.45
CA ASN A 150 6.28 -21.75 2.37
C ASN A 150 7.02 -21.32 1.09
N ASP A 151 6.31 -20.75 0.11
CA ASP A 151 6.83 -20.50 -1.23
C ASP A 151 7.65 -19.20 -1.32
N GLY A 152 7.42 -18.27 -0.40
CA GLY A 152 8.18 -17.01 -0.30
C GLY A 152 7.69 -15.89 -1.22
N ILE A 153 8.45 -14.80 -1.24
CA ILE A 153 8.14 -13.54 -1.91
C ILE A 153 8.37 -13.66 -3.41
N ILE A 154 9.49 -14.25 -3.84
CA ILE A 154 9.81 -14.39 -5.28
C ILE A 154 8.76 -15.27 -5.97
N LYS A 155 8.35 -16.38 -5.35
CA LYS A 155 7.30 -17.23 -5.93
C LYS A 155 5.95 -16.52 -5.96
N SER A 156 5.66 -15.69 -4.95
CA SER A 156 4.45 -14.86 -4.94
C SER A 156 4.44 -13.82 -6.07
N LEU A 157 5.60 -13.22 -6.39
CA LEU A 157 5.77 -12.34 -7.56
C LEU A 157 5.57 -13.12 -8.86
N GLU A 158 6.21 -14.27 -9.01
CA GLU A 158 6.07 -15.14 -10.19
C GLU A 158 4.60 -15.54 -10.42
N ASN A 159 3.93 -16.02 -9.37
CA ASN A 159 2.50 -16.36 -9.41
C ASN A 159 1.64 -15.14 -9.76
N THR A 160 2.00 -13.94 -9.28
CA THR A 160 1.32 -12.71 -9.66
C THR A 160 1.44 -12.49 -11.16
N LEU A 161 2.65 -12.52 -11.73
CA LEU A 161 2.89 -12.34 -13.16
C LEU A 161 2.15 -13.40 -14.00
N ILE A 162 2.16 -14.67 -13.58
CA ILE A 162 1.40 -15.74 -14.24
C ILE A 162 -0.10 -15.44 -14.25
N ASN A 163 -0.66 -14.99 -13.13
CA ASN A 163 -2.07 -14.62 -13.03
C ASN A 163 -2.45 -13.41 -13.92
N LEU A 164 -1.47 -12.58 -14.30
CA LEU A 164 -1.64 -11.50 -15.26
C LEU A 164 -1.70 -11.99 -16.72
N GLY A 165 -1.37 -13.25 -16.98
CA GLY A 165 -1.28 -13.83 -18.33
C GLY A 165 0.14 -13.83 -18.90
N LEU A 166 1.17 -13.64 -18.07
CA LEU A 166 2.56 -13.76 -18.49
C LEU A 166 3.08 -15.19 -18.28
N HIS A 167 4.15 -15.54 -18.99
CA HIS A 167 4.84 -16.83 -18.84
C HIS A 167 6.33 -16.59 -18.56
N PRO A 168 6.68 -16.07 -17.37
CA PRO A 168 8.05 -15.70 -17.08
C PRO A 168 8.95 -16.93 -16.93
N THR A 169 10.10 -16.92 -17.58
CA THR A 169 11.19 -17.86 -17.28
C THR A 169 11.90 -17.44 -16.00
N SER A 170 12.63 -18.36 -15.36
CA SER A 170 13.44 -18.04 -14.18
C SER A 170 14.46 -16.93 -14.46
N GLN A 171 15.05 -16.92 -15.66
CA GLN A 171 15.93 -15.85 -16.11
C GLN A 171 15.21 -14.50 -16.18
N ALA A 172 14.00 -14.47 -16.74
CA ALA A 172 13.23 -13.23 -16.87
C ALA A 172 12.83 -12.66 -15.50
N ILE A 173 12.52 -13.52 -14.52
CA ILE A 173 12.29 -13.08 -13.12
C ILE A 173 13.56 -12.50 -12.51
N ASP A 174 14.70 -13.19 -12.62
CA ASP A 174 15.97 -12.73 -12.04
C ASP A 174 16.40 -11.38 -12.66
N GLU A 175 16.29 -11.24 -13.98
CA GLU A 175 16.54 -9.99 -14.70
C GLU A 175 15.55 -8.87 -14.33
N LEU A 176 14.28 -9.19 -14.12
CA LEU A 176 13.28 -8.23 -13.67
C LEU A 176 13.63 -7.69 -12.27
N LEU A 177 14.07 -8.55 -11.35
CA LEU A 177 14.53 -8.15 -10.02
C LEU A 177 15.78 -7.26 -10.11
N PHE A 178 16.75 -7.60 -10.97
CA PHE A 178 17.96 -6.80 -11.21
C PHE A 178 17.72 -5.45 -11.92
N SER A 179 16.57 -5.27 -12.55
CA SER A 179 16.31 -4.12 -13.41
C SER A 179 16.25 -2.78 -12.69
N ASN A 180 16.04 -2.79 -11.37
CA ASN A 180 15.67 -1.61 -10.57
C ASN A 180 14.43 -0.87 -11.14
N LYS A 181 13.55 -1.59 -11.86
CA LYS A 181 12.32 -1.07 -12.46
C LYS A 181 11.04 -1.53 -11.77
N ILE A 182 11.17 -2.33 -10.71
CA ILE A 182 10.04 -2.74 -9.87
C ILE A 182 10.34 -2.40 -8.41
N SER A 183 9.29 -2.32 -7.59
CA SER A 183 9.39 -2.27 -6.14
C SER A 183 8.43 -3.26 -5.51
N LEU A 184 8.78 -3.81 -4.35
CA LEU A 184 7.92 -4.73 -3.62
C LEU A 184 7.31 -4.06 -2.40
N MET A 185 6.01 -4.20 -2.25
CA MET A 185 5.22 -3.66 -1.14
C MET A 185 4.66 -4.83 -0.34
N LEU A 186 5.27 -5.12 0.80
CA LEU A 186 5.04 -6.32 1.60
C LEU A 186 4.22 -5.99 2.85
N ASP A 187 2.99 -6.46 2.90
CA ASP A 187 2.07 -6.14 3.99
C ASP A 187 2.02 -7.23 5.07
N GLY A 188 2.20 -6.84 6.33
CA GLY A 188 1.88 -7.66 7.49
C GLY A 188 2.96 -8.68 7.86
N PHE A 189 4.21 -8.26 8.07
CA PHE A 189 5.27 -9.17 8.52
C PHE A 189 4.94 -9.84 9.86
N ASP A 190 4.22 -9.13 10.75
CA ASP A 190 3.77 -9.70 12.02
C ASP A 190 2.74 -10.84 11.86
N GLU A 191 2.02 -10.88 10.73
CA GLU A 191 0.96 -11.85 10.41
C GLU A 191 1.49 -13.17 9.82
N VAL A 192 2.79 -13.26 9.55
CA VAL A 192 3.44 -14.45 9.01
C VAL A 192 3.53 -15.54 10.08
N ASN A 193 3.48 -16.82 9.68
CA ASN A 193 3.68 -17.93 10.60
C ASN A 193 5.06 -17.83 11.27
N SER A 194 5.14 -18.04 12.59
CA SER A 194 6.40 -17.92 13.34
C SER A 194 7.53 -18.78 12.77
N LYS A 195 7.22 -19.97 12.24
CA LYS A 195 8.20 -20.88 11.61
C LYS A 195 8.81 -20.33 10.31
N GLN A 196 8.13 -19.38 9.67
CA GLN A 196 8.52 -18.81 8.37
C GLN A 196 9.12 -17.41 8.51
N LYS A 197 8.98 -16.74 9.66
CA LYS A 197 9.41 -15.34 9.83
C LYS A 197 10.88 -15.12 9.51
N ASP A 198 11.76 -16.01 9.98
CA ASP A 198 13.20 -15.86 9.77
C ASP A 198 13.61 -16.15 8.31
N ILE A 199 12.95 -17.12 7.68
CA ILE A 199 13.13 -17.42 6.25
C ILE A 199 12.70 -16.22 5.41
N LEU A 200 11.53 -15.65 5.72
CA LEU A 200 11.00 -14.51 5.00
C LEU A 200 11.85 -13.25 5.22
N LEU A 201 12.35 -13.01 6.44
CA LEU A 201 13.28 -11.92 6.71
C LEU A 201 14.57 -12.10 5.90
N SER A 202 15.12 -13.32 5.86
CA SER A 202 16.30 -13.63 5.05
C SER A 202 16.06 -13.37 3.56
N GLU A 203 14.87 -13.70 3.04
CA GLU A 203 14.49 -13.41 1.66
C GLU A 203 14.36 -11.90 1.40
N ILE A 204 13.74 -11.14 2.31
CA ILE A 204 13.66 -9.66 2.22
C ILE A 204 15.06 -9.04 2.13
N LEU A 205 15.99 -9.49 2.97
CA LEU A 205 17.36 -9.01 2.97
C LEU A 205 18.09 -9.40 1.68
N MET A 206 17.95 -10.65 1.26
CA MET A 206 18.54 -11.14 0.01
C MET A 206 18.03 -10.35 -1.20
N LEU A 207 16.74 -10.02 -1.25
CA LEU A 207 16.15 -9.22 -2.33
C LEU A 207 16.85 -7.86 -2.47
N ASN A 208 17.19 -7.22 -1.35
CA ASN A 208 17.92 -5.96 -1.39
C ASN A 208 19.41 -6.14 -1.68
N VAL A 209 20.09 -7.06 -0.99
CA VAL A 209 21.54 -7.27 -1.13
C VAL A 209 21.91 -7.75 -2.54
N LYS A 210 21.16 -8.71 -3.09
CA LYS A 210 21.44 -9.28 -4.41
C LYS A 210 21.04 -8.33 -5.54
N TYR A 211 19.85 -7.72 -5.46
CA TYR A 211 19.25 -7.02 -6.61
C TYR A 211 19.21 -5.49 -6.46
N ALA A 212 19.66 -4.93 -5.33
CA ALA A 212 19.39 -3.53 -4.95
C ALA A 212 17.88 -3.19 -5.01
N LEU A 213 17.03 -4.18 -4.75
CA LEU A 213 15.59 -4.04 -4.90
C LEU A 213 15.01 -3.15 -3.81
N GLN A 214 14.12 -2.26 -4.20
CA GLN A 214 13.34 -1.48 -3.24
C GLN A 214 12.26 -2.35 -2.63
N VAL A 215 12.28 -2.45 -1.31
CA VAL A 215 11.28 -3.19 -0.54
C VAL A 215 10.69 -2.27 0.51
N ILE A 216 9.36 -2.18 0.56
CA ILE A 216 8.64 -1.49 1.62
C ILE A 216 7.81 -2.53 2.35
N VAL A 217 8.12 -2.76 3.62
CA VAL A 217 7.45 -3.75 4.47
C VAL A 217 6.68 -3.07 5.59
N THR A 218 5.56 -3.63 6.02
CA THR A 218 4.85 -3.19 7.23
C THR A 218 5.00 -4.21 8.36
N SER A 219 5.10 -3.72 9.60
CA SER A 219 5.23 -4.58 10.77
C SER A 219 4.72 -3.96 12.06
N ARG A 220 4.49 -4.78 13.09
CA ARG A 220 4.29 -4.30 14.47
C ARG A 220 5.64 -4.00 15.15
N PRO A 221 5.65 -3.07 16.13
CA PRO A 221 6.82 -2.85 16.98
C PRO A 221 7.34 -4.16 17.58
N GLY A 222 8.67 -4.30 17.66
CA GLY A 222 9.32 -5.46 18.30
C GLY A 222 9.42 -6.72 17.44
N THR A 223 8.99 -6.67 16.17
CA THR A 223 9.25 -7.75 15.20
C THR A 223 10.72 -7.78 14.78
N THR A 224 11.20 -8.95 14.34
CA THR A 224 12.62 -9.15 13.97
C THR A 224 13.08 -8.19 12.87
N VAL A 225 12.23 -7.89 11.89
CA VAL A 225 12.49 -6.89 10.84
C VAL A 225 12.77 -5.47 11.37
N CYS A 226 12.31 -5.12 12.58
CA CYS A 226 12.60 -3.82 13.19
C CYS A 226 14.05 -3.70 13.67
N ASN A 227 14.71 -4.83 13.96
CA ASN A 227 16.04 -4.85 14.58
C ASN A 227 17.16 -5.10 13.56
N GLU A 228 16.79 -5.37 12.31
CA GLU A 228 17.74 -5.75 11.27
C GLU A 228 18.55 -4.53 10.81
N PRO A 229 19.89 -4.60 10.84
CA PRO A 229 20.73 -3.58 10.23
C PRO A 229 20.37 -3.39 8.76
N SER A 230 20.62 -2.20 8.20
CA SER A 230 20.26 -1.80 6.82
C SER A 230 18.77 -1.57 6.52
N ILE A 231 17.86 -1.89 7.45
CA ILE A 231 16.44 -1.53 7.31
C ILE A 231 16.18 -0.13 7.87
N VAL A 232 15.60 0.74 7.03
CA VAL A 232 15.18 2.08 7.46
C VAL A 232 13.79 2.01 8.07
N ASN A 233 13.72 2.19 9.38
CA ASN A 233 12.47 2.12 10.13
C ASN A 233 11.76 3.48 10.18
N TYR A 234 10.48 3.51 9.83
CA TYR A 234 9.57 4.63 10.03
C TYR A 234 8.47 4.23 11.01
N LYS A 235 8.21 5.06 12.03
CA LYS A 235 7.03 4.88 12.90
C LYS A 235 5.86 5.67 12.35
N VAL A 236 4.68 5.05 12.37
CA VAL A 236 3.42 5.75 12.14
C VAL A 236 3.10 6.62 13.35
N GLU A 237 2.82 7.89 13.09
CA GLU A 237 2.48 8.87 14.13
C GLU A 237 1.10 8.63 14.71
N LYS A 238 0.88 9.09 15.94
CA LYS A 238 -0.45 9.13 16.54
C LYS A 238 -1.29 10.21 15.87
N LEU A 239 -2.59 9.97 15.75
CA LEU A 239 -3.52 10.99 15.26
C LEU A 239 -3.53 12.20 16.19
N LYS A 240 -3.52 13.39 15.60
CA LYS A 240 -3.78 14.66 16.29
C LYS A 240 -5.26 14.99 16.17
N GLU A 241 -5.77 15.88 17.01
CA GLU A 241 -7.20 16.29 17.00
C GLU A 241 -7.70 16.66 15.60
N LYS A 242 -6.92 17.44 14.84
CA LYS A 242 -7.22 17.79 13.45
C LYS A 242 -7.40 16.58 12.53
N ASP A 243 -6.61 15.52 12.74
CA ASP A 243 -6.70 14.30 11.94
C ASP A 243 -7.97 13.52 12.31
N ILE A 244 -8.30 13.47 13.60
CA ILE A 244 -9.53 12.82 14.09
C ILE A 244 -10.76 13.50 13.50
N LEU A 245 -10.85 14.83 13.59
CA LEU A 245 -11.97 15.61 13.04
C LEU A 245 -12.12 15.41 11.53
N ALA A 246 -11.01 15.34 10.79
CA ALA A 246 -11.02 15.11 9.35
C ALA A 246 -11.49 13.69 8.98
N ILE A 247 -11.10 12.67 9.76
CA ILE A 247 -11.57 11.29 9.56
C ILE A 247 -13.07 11.20 9.86
N ILE A 248 -13.55 11.80 10.96
CA ILE A 248 -14.98 11.81 11.30
C ILE A 248 -15.81 12.46 10.19
N GLU A 249 -15.36 13.59 9.65
CA GLU A 249 -16.04 14.26 8.54
C GLU A 249 -16.13 13.38 7.29
N LYS A 250 -15.06 12.65 6.96
CA LYS A 250 -15.09 11.67 5.84
C LYS A 250 -16.05 10.53 6.10
N LEU A 251 -16.10 9.98 7.32
CA LEU A 251 -17.02 8.89 7.66
C LEU A 251 -18.49 9.34 7.63
N ASN A 252 -18.77 10.59 8.00
CA ASN A 252 -20.12 11.20 7.93
C ASN A 252 -20.48 11.72 6.53
N THR A 253 -19.66 11.44 5.51
CA THR A 253 -19.93 11.83 4.13
C THR A 253 -20.40 10.62 3.34
N ASN A 254 -21.70 10.53 3.06
CA ASN A 254 -22.29 9.50 2.22
C ASN A 254 -22.53 10.05 0.81
N ASN A 255 -21.88 9.48 -0.21
CA ASN A 255 -21.99 9.92 -1.61
C ASN A 255 -21.75 11.44 -1.80
N GLY A 256 -20.84 12.03 -1.03
CA GLY A 256 -20.53 13.47 -1.08
C GLY A 256 -21.51 14.36 -0.31
N VAL A 257 -22.51 13.78 0.35
CA VAL A 257 -23.44 14.51 1.23
C VAL A 257 -23.00 14.35 2.67
N ILE A 258 -22.73 15.48 3.32
CA ILE A 258 -22.36 15.56 4.73
C ILE A 258 -23.63 15.52 5.58
N ASP A 259 -23.64 14.69 6.63
CA ASP A 259 -24.67 14.77 7.67
C ASP A 259 -24.58 16.10 8.42
N LYS A 260 -25.54 16.99 8.18
CA LYS A 260 -25.55 18.35 8.74
C LYS A 260 -26.07 18.43 10.18
N GLU A 261 -26.70 17.38 10.70
CA GLU A 261 -27.28 17.37 12.04
C GLU A 261 -26.36 16.69 13.06
N GLN A 262 -25.76 15.56 12.69
CA GLN A 262 -24.95 14.74 13.59
C GLN A 262 -23.49 15.22 13.62
N LEU A 263 -22.92 15.60 12.46
CA LEU A 263 -21.51 15.97 12.38
C LEU A 263 -21.13 17.15 13.30
N PRO A 264 -21.90 18.26 13.39
CA PRO A 264 -21.56 19.35 14.29
C PRO A 264 -21.52 18.91 15.75
N LYS A 265 -22.51 18.11 16.19
CA LYS A 265 -22.59 17.59 17.56
C LYS A 265 -21.37 16.73 17.90
N ILE A 266 -20.98 15.82 17.01
CA ILE A 266 -19.81 14.96 17.19
C ILE A 266 -18.53 15.80 17.25
N LYS A 267 -18.37 16.78 16.34
CA LYS A 267 -17.21 17.68 16.35
C LYS A 267 -17.12 18.47 17.66
N ASP A 268 -18.24 18.93 18.21
CA ASP A 268 -18.28 19.65 19.48
C ASP A 268 -17.92 18.76 20.67
N ILE A 269 -18.40 17.51 20.71
CA ILE A 269 -18.02 16.52 21.72
C ILE A 269 -16.50 16.29 21.71
N ILE A 270 -15.91 16.08 20.52
CA ILE A 270 -14.48 15.83 20.37
C ILE A 270 -13.66 17.02 20.86
N LYS A 271 -14.01 18.25 20.44
CA LYS A 271 -13.30 19.48 20.83
C LYS A 271 -13.37 19.74 22.34
N ASN A 272 -14.50 19.41 22.97
CA ASN A 272 -14.71 19.66 24.39
C ASN A 272 -14.21 18.52 25.30
N ASN A 273 -13.81 17.38 24.74
CA ASN A 273 -13.41 16.21 25.52
C ASN A 273 -11.97 15.77 25.20
N LYS A 274 -11.00 16.38 25.90
CA LYS A 274 -9.57 16.06 25.75
C LYS A 274 -9.24 14.61 26.07
N ASN A 275 -9.94 13.99 27.01
CA ASN A 275 -9.74 12.56 27.34
C ASN A 275 -10.12 11.68 26.15
N LEU A 276 -11.26 11.96 25.52
CA LEU A 276 -11.70 11.25 24.31
C LEU A 276 -10.67 11.39 23.17
N VAL A 277 -10.17 12.61 22.92
CA VAL A 277 -9.10 12.86 21.93
C VAL A 277 -7.84 12.06 22.25
N SER A 278 -7.44 11.98 23.52
CA SER A 278 -6.23 11.26 23.95
C SER A 278 -6.30 9.74 23.75
N VAL A 279 -7.52 9.17 23.67
CA VAL A 279 -7.75 7.74 23.42
C VAL A 279 -7.82 7.44 21.93
N MET A 280 -8.35 8.35 21.10
CA MET A 280 -8.51 8.18 19.65
C MET A 280 -7.20 8.38 18.85
N THR A 281 -6.14 7.70 19.27
CA THR A 281 -4.79 7.90 18.70
C THR A 281 -4.56 7.18 17.36
N SER A 282 -5.53 6.40 16.87
CA SER A 282 -5.41 5.60 15.65
C SER A 282 -6.71 5.59 14.84
N PRO A 283 -6.64 5.41 13.50
CA PRO A 283 -7.82 5.40 12.64
C PRO A 283 -8.90 4.41 13.07
N ILE A 284 -8.51 3.19 13.50
CA ILE A 284 -9.50 2.20 13.94
C ILE A 284 -10.32 2.68 15.13
N LEU A 285 -9.71 3.40 16.08
CA LEU A 285 -10.40 3.90 17.27
C LEU A 285 -11.35 5.05 16.91
N VAL A 286 -10.98 5.89 15.94
CA VAL A 286 -11.87 6.94 15.42
C VAL A 286 -13.06 6.31 14.69
N THR A 287 -12.83 5.30 13.86
CA THR A 287 -13.92 4.58 13.16
C THR A 287 -14.83 3.86 14.15
N LEU A 288 -14.28 3.18 15.17
CA LEU A 288 -15.07 2.52 16.22
C LEU A 288 -15.89 3.52 17.02
N PHE A 289 -15.29 4.66 17.39
CA PHE A 289 -16.02 5.74 18.05
C PHE A 289 -17.21 6.18 17.20
N HIS A 290 -16.99 6.44 15.90
CA HIS A 290 -18.08 6.86 15.01
C HIS A 290 -19.20 5.83 14.87
N VAL A 291 -18.86 4.54 14.75
CA VAL A 291 -19.85 3.46 14.59
C VAL A 291 -20.62 3.17 15.89
N CYS A 292 -19.97 3.29 17.05
CA CYS A 292 -20.57 2.95 18.34
C CYS A 292 -21.26 4.14 19.03
N TYR A 293 -21.02 5.38 18.61
CA TYR A 293 -21.62 6.53 19.27
C TYR A 293 -23.11 6.59 18.95
N PRO A 294 -24.00 6.48 19.96
CA PRO A 294 -25.43 6.54 19.73
C PRO A 294 -25.80 7.96 19.26
N PHE A 295 -26.45 8.04 18.11
CA PHE A 295 -26.96 9.29 17.54
C PHE A 295 -28.19 9.79 18.29
#